data_AF-A0A6A4T257-F1
#
_entry.id   AF-A0A6A4T257-F1
#
_cell.length_a   1.000
_cell.length_b   1.000
_cell.length_c   1.000
_cell.angle_alpha   90.00
_cell.angle_beta   90.00
_cell.angle_gamma   90.00
#
_symmetry.space_group_name_H-M   'P 1'
#
loop_
_entity.id
_entity.type
_entity.pdbx_description
1 polymer ?
#
loop_
_entity_poly.entity_id
_entity_poly.type
_entity_poly.pdbx_seq_one_letter_code
_entity_poly.pdbx_strand_id
1 'polypeptide(L)'
;MENQRLSHWVVISVVSMIFCLVVYSLTGVYGYLTFGKDVKADILMSYTGDDILILVARLLFGISIITIYPIILLLGRSVIQDPLLSWRRRRYGVATLTFESRSRYALTVLWIAVTLLIAVFVPDISKVISVIGGISAFFIFIFPGLCLIFAMQSEPVCWKTRVVLTVWGVVTLICGAFIFGQSTTIAVMQLVGRI
;
A
#
# COMPACT_ATOMS: atom_id res chain seq x y z
N MET A 1 -3.38 0.70 -25.30
CA MET A 1 -3.33 -0.73 -24.88
C MET A 1 -3.65 -1.58 -26.11
N GLU A 2 -2.75 -1.57 -27.11
CA GLU A 2 -3.04 -2.09 -28.45
C GLU A 2 -2.85 -3.62 -28.57
N ASN A 3 -2.00 -4.21 -27.72
CA ASN A 3 -1.66 -5.63 -27.78
C ASN A 3 -1.98 -6.30 -26.43
N GLN A 4 -3.05 -7.09 -26.39
CA GLN A 4 -3.59 -7.72 -25.17
C GLN A 4 -2.93 -9.08 -24.84
N ARG A 5 -1.76 -9.40 -25.41
CA ARG A 5 -1.06 -10.65 -25.10
C ARG A 5 -0.51 -10.63 -23.68
N LEU A 6 -0.90 -11.62 -22.87
CA LEU A 6 -0.44 -11.76 -21.48
C LEU A 6 1.08 -11.70 -21.34
N SER A 7 1.84 -12.28 -22.27
CA SER A 7 3.30 -12.22 -22.27
C SER A 7 3.84 -10.79 -22.34
N HIS A 8 3.19 -9.92 -23.12
CA HIS A 8 3.60 -8.52 -23.24
C HIS A 8 3.36 -7.75 -21.94
N TRP A 9 2.21 -7.97 -21.29
CA TRP A 9 1.91 -7.40 -19.98
C TRP A 9 2.91 -7.85 -18.92
N VAL A 10 3.23 -9.15 -18.87
CA VAL A 10 4.22 -9.69 -17.93
C VAL A 10 5.59 -9.07 -18.17
N VAL A 11 6.03 -8.97 -19.43
CA VAL A 11 7.33 -8.35 -19.76
C VAL A 11 7.39 -6.91 -19.29
N ILE A 12 6.35 -6.10 -19.58
CA ILE A 12 6.29 -4.70 -19.12
C ILE A 12 6.35 -4.64 -17.59
N SER A 13 5.52 -5.43 -16.89
CA SER A 13 5.51 -5.45 -15.43
C SER A 13 6.85 -5.85 -14.82
N VAL A 14 7.53 -6.85 -15.39
CA VAL A 14 8.86 -7.30 -14.90
C VAL A 14 9.91 -6.22 -15.14
N VAL A 15 9.94 -5.61 -16.32
CA VAL A 15 10.88 -4.53 -16.64
C VAL A 15 10.67 -3.32 -15.73
N SER A 16 9.42 -2.91 -15.51
CA SER A 16 9.09 -1.83 -14.57
C SER A 16 9.51 -2.16 -13.14
N MET A 17 9.29 -3.40 -12.68
CA MET A 17 9.69 -3.82 -11.33
C MET A 17 11.21 -3.81 -11.15
N ILE A 18 11.97 -4.27 -12.14
CA ILE A 18 13.44 -4.22 -12.12
C ILE A 18 13.92 -2.77 -12.07
N PHE A 19 13.32 -1.89 -12.87
CA PHE A 19 13.66 -0.47 -12.85
C PHE A 19 13.41 0.17 -11.47
N CYS A 20 12.23 -0.08 -10.88
CA CYS A 20 11.90 0.39 -9.53
C CYS A 20 12.89 -0.15 -8.49
N LEU A 21 13.25 -1.44 -8.58
CA LEU A 21 14.22 -2.07 -7.69
C LEU A 21 15.58 -1.37 -7.74
N VAL A 22 16.07 -1.06 -8.94
CA VAL A 22 17.35 -0.36 -9.14
C VAL A 22 17.29 1.04 -8.53
N VAL A 23 16.26 1.83 -8.86
CA VAL A 23 16.13 3.21 -8.35
C VAL A 23 16.03 3.24 -6.83
N TYR A 24 15.22 2.36 -6.23
CA TYR A 24 15.08 2.28 -4.78
C TYR A 24 16.35 1.80 -4.10
N SER A 25 17.03 0.80 -4.68
CA SER A 25 18.30 0.29 -4.13
C SER A 25 19.39 1.36 -4.19
N LEU A 26 19.54 2.07 -5.31
CA LEU A 26 20.50 3.17 -5.43
C LEU A 26 20.18 4.27 -4.42
N THR A 27 18.92 4.67 -4.31
CA THR A 27 18.51 5.72 -3.35
C THR A 27 18.81 5.31 -1.91
N GLY A 28 18.53 4.05 -1.54
CA GLY A 28 18.84 3.51 -0.21
C GLY A 28 20.34 3.41 0.07
N VAL A 29 21.13 2.89 -0.88
CA VAL A 29 22.58 2.74 -0.73
C VAL A 29 23.27 4.09 -0.62
N TYR A 30 22.99 5.03 -1.53
CA TYR A 30 23.58 6.38 -1.45
C TYR A 30 23.10 7.13 -0.21
N GLY A 31 21.84 6.97 0.18
CA GLY A 31 21.34 7.55 1.43
C GLY A 31 22.09 7.05 2.67
N TYR A 32 22.34 5.73 2.73
CA TYR A 32 23.11 5.14 3.81
C TYR A 32 24.60 5.54 3.76
N LEU A 33 25.20 5.65 2.58
CA LEU A 33 26.60 6.09 2.45
C LEU A 33 26.81 7.55 2.88
N THR A 34 25.83 8.43 2.64
CA THR A 34 25.92 9.85 3.00
C THR A 34 25.73 10.10 4.49
N PHE A 35 24.75 9.45 5.13
CA PHE A 35 24.37 9.72 6.52
C PHE A 35 24.76 8.62 7.51
N GLY A 36 25.22 7.47 7.01
CA GLY A 36 25.56 6.32 7.84
C GLY A 36 24.38 5.84 8.67
N LYS A 37 24.61 5.66 9.97
CA LYS A 37 23.64 5.12 10.93
C LYS A 37 22.61 6.15 11.41
N ASP A 38 22.85 7.45 11.20
CA ASP A 38 22.00 8.54 11.69
C ASP A 38 20.93 8.97 10.66
N VAL A 39 20.74 8.18 9.60
CA VAL A 39 19.72 8.44 8.58
C VAL A 39 18.32 8.39 9.17
N LYS A 40 17.55 9.46 8.96
CA LYS A 40 16.14 9.51 9.39
C LYS A 40 15.25 8.75 8.42
N ALA A 41 14.07 8.35 8.90
CA ALA A 41 13.00 7.74 8.13
C ALA A 41 12.68 8.48 6.82
N ASP A 42 12.65 9.80 6.90
CA ASP A 42 12.62 10.69 5.75
C ASP A 42 14.03 11.21 5.49
N ILE A 43 14.60 10.79 4.36
CA ILE A 43 15.96 11.18 3.98
C ILE A 43 16.09 12.69 3.75
N LEU A 44 15.02 13.37 3.30
CA LEU A 44 15.04 14.82 3.10
C LEU A 44 15.21 15.56 4.44
N MET A 45 14.78 14.96 5.56
CA MET A 45 14.95 15.51 6.91
C MET A 45 16.33 15.27 7.52
N SER A 46 17.17 14.47 6.85
CA SER A 46 18.57 14.25 7.24
C SER A 46 19.50 15.35 6.69
N TYR A 47 19.12 16.00 5.60
CA TYR A 47 19.83 17.15 5.04
C TYR A 47 19.54 18.44 5.82
N THR A 48 20.54 19.32 5.91
CA THR A 48 20.39 20.67 6.47
C THR A 48 19.47 21.53 5.59
N GLY A 49 18.81 22.51 6.20
CA GLY A 49 17.83 23.36 5.50
C GLY A 49 18.42 24.52 4.70
N ASP A 50 19.73 24.73 4.77
CA ASP A 50 20.39 25.92 4.23
C ASP A 50 20.66 25.83 2.72
N ASP A 51 20.68 24.62 2.17
CA ASP A 51 20.91 24.39 0.75
C ASP A 51 19.63 24.59 -0.08
N ILE A 52 19.70 25.51 -1.05
CA ILE A 52 18.61 25.84 -1.97
C ILE A 52 18.10 24.58 -2.70
N LEU A 53 18.98 23.64 -3.04
CA LEU A 53 18.61 22.40 -3.74
C LEU A 53 17.69 21.50 -2.89
N ILE A 54 17.98 21.37 -1.60
CA ILE A 54 17.19 20.55 -0.67
C ILE A 54 15.84 21.24 -0.39
N LEU A 55 15.83 22.57 -0.29
CA LEU A 55 14.59 23.33 -0.17
C LEU A 55 13.69 23.12 -1.41
N VAL A 56 14.25 23.20 -2.62
CA VAL A 56 13.51 22.93 -3.86
C VAL A 56 13.00 21.49 -3.89
N ALA A 57 13.81 20.50 -3.49
CA ALA A 57 13.39 19.10 -3.42
C ALA A 57 12.21 18.89 -2.45
N ARG A 58 12.27 19.49 -1.25
CA ARG A 58 11.18 19.46 -0.26
C ARG A 58 9.89 20.09 -0.80
N LEU A 59 10.01 21.23 -1.50
CA LEU A 59 8.86 21.88 -2.13
C LEU A 59 8.22 21.02 -3.22
N LEU A 60 9.02 20.45 -4.13
CA LEU A 60 8.51 19.57 -5.18
C LEU A 60 7.87 18.30 -4.61
N PHE A 61 8.46 17.71 -3.58
CA PHE A 61 7.88 16.58 -2.86
C PHE A 61 6.53 16.96 -2.22
N GLY A 62 6.45 18.11 -1.56
CA GLY A 62 5.20 18.63 -0.99
C GLY A 62 4.11 18.86 -2.05
N ILE A 63 4.45 19.48 -3.18
CA ILE A 63 3.51 19.69 -4.30
C ILE A 63 3.01 18.35 -4.85
N SER A 64 3.88 17.35 -4.96
CA SER A 64 3.49 16.02 -5.39
C SER A 64 2.46 15.38 -4.45
N ILE A 65 2.67 15.49 -3.13
CA ILE A 65 1.74 14.96 -2.12
C ILE A 65 0.40 15.69 -2.19
N ILE A 66 0.40 17.02 -2.28
CA ILE A 66 -0.82 17.83 -2.40
C ILE A 66 -1.64 17.42 -3.62
N THR A 67 -0.96 17.10 -4.73
CA THR A 67 -1.62 16.67 -5.98
C THR A 67 -2.16 15.25 -5.91
N ILE A 68 -1.47 14.34 -5.20
CA ILE A 68 -1.88 12.93 -5.05
C ILE A 68 -3.03 12.78 -4.05
N TYR A 69 -3.05 13.60 -2.99
CA TYR A 69 -4.07 13.53 -1.93
C TYR A 69 -5.53 13.51 -2.43
N PRO A 70 -5.99 14.41 -3.33
CA PRO A 70 -7.37 14.37 -3.83
C PRO A 70 -7.68 13.09 -4.63
N ILE A 71 -6.70 12.54 -5.33
CA ILE A 71 -6.85 11.29 -6.09
C ILE A 71 -7.10 10.13 -5.11
N ILE A 72 -6.27 9.99 -4.08
CA ILE A 72 -6.44 8.95 -3.06
C ILE A 72 -7.76 9.10 -2.33
N LEU A 73 -8.15 10.34 -1.98
CA LEU A 73 -9.41 10.60 -1.31
C LEU A 73 -10.61 10.19 -2.18
N LEU A 74 -10.55 10.43 -3.48
CA LEU A 74 -11.60 10.00 -4.42
C LEU A 74 -11.71 8.47 -4.47
N LEU A 75 -10.58 7.76 -4.57
CA LEU A 75 -10.54 6.29 -4.58
C LEU A 75 -11.03 5.69 -3.25
N GLY A 76 -10.55 6.23 -2.12
CA GLY A 76 -10.98 5.78 -0.79
C GLY A 76 -12.49 5.96 -0.59
N ARG A 77 -13.04 7.04 -1.12
CA ARG A 77 -14.48 7.28 -1.11
C ARG A 77 -15.26 6.29 -1.97
N SER A 78 -14.85 5.98 -3.19
CA SER A 78 -15.58 5.01 -4.02
C SER A 78 -15.62 3.63 -3.37
N VAL A 79 -14.49 3.17 -2.81
CA VAL A 79 -14.39 1.87 -2.12
C VAL A 79 -15.33 1.75 -0.92
N ILE A 80 -15.59 2.83 -0.18
CA ILE A 80 -16.51 2.81 0.97
C ILE A 80 -17.96 3.04 0.53
N GLN A 81 -18.19 3.93 -0.44
CA GLN A 81 -19.53 4.33 -0.86
C GLN A 81 -20.23 3.23 -1.66
N ASP A 82 -19.53 2.53 -2.56
CA ASP A 82 -20.16 1.55 -3.44
C ASP A 82 -20.77 0.37 -2.65
N PRO A 83 -20.08 -0.26 -1.69
CA PRO A 83 -20.65 -1.31 -0.86
C PRO A 83 -21.77 -0.78 0.04
N LEU A 84 -21.58 0.40 0.66
CA LEU A 84 -22.56 1.01 1.56
C LEU A 84 -23.88 1.32 0.85
N LEU A 85 -23.81 1.92 -0.34
CA LEU A 85 -24.98 2.21 -1.17
C LEU A 85 -25.62 0.92 -1.69
N SER A 86 -24.84 -0.08 -2.09
CA SER A 86 -25.38 -1.38 -2.55
C SER A 86 -26.10 -2.15 -1.43
N TRP A 87 -25.57 -2.09 -0.20
CA TRP A 87 -26.17 -2.70 0.98
C TRP A 87 -27.45 -1.96 1.39
N ARG A 88 -27.42 -0.62 1.37
CA ARG A 88 -28.58 0.18 1.74
C ARG A 88 -29.69 0.13 0.71
N ARG A 89 -29.37 0.09 -0.59
CA ARG A 89 -30.33 -0.15 -1.67
C ARG A 89 -31.04 -1.50 -1.50
N ARG A 90 -30.30 -2.54 -1.10
CA ARG A 90 -30.85 -3.86 -0.75
C ARG A 90 -31.75 -3.84 0.49
N ARG A 91 -31.44 -3.01 1.50
CA ARG A 91 -32.20 -2.95 2.76
C ARG A 91 -33.43 -2.04 2.75
N TYR A 92 -33.37 -0.91 2.05
CA TYR A 92 -34.38 0.17 2.18
C TYR A 92 -35.03 0.59 0.85
N GLY A 93 -34.66 0.00 -0.29
CA GLY A 93 -35.34 0.16 -1.59
C GLY A 93 -35.21 1.53 -2.27
N VAL A 94 -34.88 2.61 -1.54
CA VAL A 94 -34.77 3.97 -2.08
C VAL A 94 -33.52 4.65 -1.52
N ALA A 95 -32.49 4.84 -2.37
CA ALA A 95 -31.36 5.71 -2.05
C ALA A 95 -31.74 7.14 -2.46
N THR A 96 -32.05 7.99 -1.49
CA THR A 96 -32.31 9.42 -1.75
C THR A 96 -31.02 10.15 -2.09
N LEU A 97 -31.02 10.94 -3.17
CA LEU A 97 -29.86 11.74 -3.64
C LEU A 97 -29.27 12.67 -2.56
N THR A 98 -30.11 13.12 -1.63
CA THR A 98 -29.71 13.93 -0.47
C THR A 98 -28.86 13.16 0.53
N PHE A 99 -29.13 11.86 0.72
CA PHE A 99 -28.33 10.99 1.57
C PHE A 99 -26.98 10.66 0.95
N GLU A 100 -26.92 10.48 -0.37
CA GLU A 100 -25.65 10.29 -1.08
C GLU A 100 -24.74 11.51 -0.89
N SER A 101 -25.27 12.71 -1.11
CA SER A 101 -24.52 13.95 -0.92
C SER A 101 -24.03 14.11 0.53
N ARG A 102 -24.90 13.89 1.53
CA ARG A 102 -24.52 13.98 2.95
C ARG A 102 -23.46 12.93 3.35
N SER A 103 -23.58 11.71 2.82
CA SER A 103 -22.59 10.64 3.02
C SER A 103 -21.24 10.99 2.41
N ARG A 104 -21.22 11.62 1.22
CA ARG A 104 -20.00 12.11 0.55
C ARG A 104 -19.24 13.13 1.41
N TYR A 105 -19.95 14.12 1.96
CA TYR A 105 -19.35 15.11 2.86
C TYR A 105 -18.88 14.48 4.16
N ALA A 106 -19.71 13.65 4.80
CA ALA A 106 -19.36 12.98 6.05
C ALA A 106 -18.11 12.08 5.91
N LEU A 107 -18.01 11.30 4.82
CA LEU A 107 -16.83 10.46 4.56
C LEU A 107 -15.58 11.28 4.31
N THR A 108 -15.67 12.39 3.59
CA THR A 108 -14.52 13.27 3.34
C THR A 108 -14.02 13.90 4.63
N VAL A 109 -14.94 14.43 5.45
CA VAL A 109 -14.61 15.05 6.75
C VAL A 109 -14.03 14.00 7.70
N LEU A 110 -14.64 12.81 7.77
CA LEU A 110 -14.14 11.72 8.60
C LEU A 110 -12.75 11.28 8.15
N TRP A 111 -12.52 11.14 6.84
CA TRP A 111 -11.22 10.76 6.28
C TRP A 111 -10.12 11.77 6.64
N ILE A 112 -10.40 13.06 6.45
CA ILE A 112 -9.46 14.14 6.81
C ILE A 112 -9.24 14.16 8.33
N ALA A 113 -10.29 14.00 9.13
CA ALA A 113 -10.18 13.98 10.58
C ALA A 113 -9.30 12.80 11.07
N VAL A 114 -9.50 11.60 10.53
CA VAL A 114 -8.71 10.41 10.89
C VAL A 114 -7.26 10.58 10.47
N THR A 115 -7.01 11.03 9.24
CA THR A 115 -5.62 11.25 8.76
C THR A 115 -4.89 12.33 9.55
N LEU A 116 -5.58 13.43 9.89
CA LEU A 116 -5.05 14.49 10.75
C LEU A 116 -4.74 13.96 12.16
N LEU A 117 -5.67 13.19 12.74
CA LEU A 117 -5.50 12.62 14.06
C LEU A 117 -4.29 11.69 14.12
N ILE A 118 -4.12 10.81 13.12
CA ILE A 118 -2.94 9.94 13.01
C ILE A 118 -1.67 10.77 12.91
N ALA A 119 -1.66 11.85 12.11
CA ALA A 119 -0.49 12.72 11.96
C ALA A 119 -0.09 13.43 13.27
N VAL A 120 -1.07 13.79 14.12
CA VAL A 120 -0.82 14.42 15.42
C VAL A 120 -0.29 13.41 16.44
N PHE A 121 -0.80 12.18 16.46
CA PHE A 121 -0.41 11.16 17.44
C PHE A 121 0.83 10.36 17.05
N VAL A 122 1.12 10.20 15.75
CA VAL A 122 2.22 9.39 15.24
C VAL A 122 3.02 10.21 14.21
N PRO A 123 3.97 11.05 14.65
CA PRO A 123 4.81 11.83 13.74
C PRO A 123 5.86 10.98 13.00
N ASP A 124 6.13 9.77 13.48
CA ASP A 124 7.14 8.87 12.90
C ASP A 124 6.61 8.12 11.67
N ILE A 125 7.02 8.57 10.48
CA ILE A 125 6.64 7.97 9.20
C ILE A 125 7.03 6.47 9.13
N SER A 126 8.17 6.07 9.69
CA SER A 126 8.60 4.66 9.71
C SER A 126 7.61 3.74 10.42
N LYS A 127 6.98 4.20 11.49
CA LYS A 127 5.99 3.41 12.25
C LYS A 127 4.75 3.16 11.40
N VAL A 128 4.26 4.22 10.75
CA VAL A 128 3.11 4.16 9.85
C VAL A 128 3.40 3.26 8.65
N ILE A 129 4.55 3.41 7.99
CA ILE A 129 4.97 2.55 6.88
C ILE A 129 5.08 1.09 7.30
N SER A 130 5.62 0.80 8.50
CA SER A 130 5.72 -0.58 8.99
C SER A 130 4.35 -1.23 9.15
N VAL A 131 3.38 -0.51 9.74
CA VAL A 131 2.01 -1.04 9.93
C VAL A 131 1.31 -1.26 8.59
N ILE A 132 1.40 -0.28 7.67
CA ILE A 132 0.81 -0.40 6.33
C ILE A 132 1.46 -1.55 5.56
N GLY A 133 2.78 -1.70 5.66
CA GLY A 133 3.54 -2.81 5.08
C GLY A 133 3.01 -4.17 5.53
N GLY A 134 2.78 -4.34 6.83
CA GLY A 134 2.14 -5.54 7.39
C GLY A 134 0.77 -5.82 6.81
N ILE A 135 -0.13 -4.82 6.81
CA ILE A 135 -1.48 -4.97 6.25
C ILE A 135 -1.42 -5.31 4.75
N SER A 136 -0.50 -4.68 4.01
CA SER A 136 -0.33 -4.91 2.57
C SER A 136 0.17 -6.32 2.25
N ALA A 137 0.94 -6.97 3.14
CA ALA A 137 1.42 -8.32 2.95
C ALA A 137 0.28 -9.33 2.79
N PHE A 138 -0.87 -9.07 3.42
CA PHE A 138 -2.08 -9.87 3.22
C PHE A 138 -2.56 -9.81 1.76
N PHE A 139 -2.62 -8.61 1.17
CA PHE A 139 -3.08 -8.42 -0.21
C PHE A 139 -2.05 -8.83 -1.26
N ILE A 140 -0.76 -8.68 -0.98
CA ILE A 140 0.32 -8.95 -1.93
C ILE A 140 0.73 -10.42 -1.94
N PHE A 141 0.71 -11.12 -0.80
CA PHE A 141 1.18 -12.49 -0.70
C PHE A 141 0.05 -13.50 -0.41
N ILE A 142 -0.75 -13.24 0.63
CA ILE A 142 -1.75 -14.20 1.10
C ILE A 142 -2.91 -14.34 0.09
N PHE A 143 -3.47 -13.23 -0.36
CA PHE A 143 -4.60 -13.23 -1.30
C PHE A 143 -4.28 -13.89 -2.65
N PRO A 144 -3.22 -13.49 -3.39
CA PRO A 144 -2.88 -14.16 -4.65
C PRO A 144 -2.39 -15.60 -4.44
N GLY A 145 -1.72 -15.90 -3.31
CA GLY A 145 -1.33 -17.26 -2.96
C GLY A 145 -2.53 -18.20 -2.80
N LEU A 146 -3.57 -17.76 -2.08
CA LEU A 146 -4.83 -18.49 -1.96
C LEU A 146 -5.53 -18.63 -3.30
N CYS A 147 -5.62 -17.55 -4.08
CA CYS A 147 -6.24 -17.58 -5.40
C CYS A 147 -5.54 -18.59 -6.33
N LEU A 148 -4.21 -18.64 -6.32
CA LEU A 148 -3.42 -19.59 -7.10
C LEU A 148 -3.72 -21.05 -6.69
N ILE A 149 -3.77 -21.33 -5.38
CA ILE A 149 -4.08 -22.68 -4.88
C ILE A 149 -5.50 -23.11 -5.30
N PHE A 150 -6.49 -22.24 -5.11
CA PHE A 150 -7.88 -22.55 -5.51
C PHE A 150 -8.02 -22.71 -7.02
N ALA A 151 -7.40 -21.84 -7.82
CA ALA A 151 -7.42 -21.94 -9.28
C ALA A 151 -6.83 -23.28 -9.77
N MET A 152 -5.72 -23.73 -9.17
CA MET A 152 -5.09 -25.01 -9.51
C MET A 152 -5.89 -26.24 -9.06
N GLN A 153 -6.87 -26.07 -8.17
CA GLN A 153 -7.81 -27.14 -7.80
C GLN A 153 -9.01 -27.23 -8.74
N SER A 154 -9.43 -26.10 -9.32
CA SER A 154 -10.60 -26.04 -10.20
C SER A 154 -10.30 -26.34 -11.67
N GLU A 155 -9.10 -26.02 -12.16
CA GLU A 155 -8.73 -26.14 -13.57
C GLU A 155 -8.03 -27.49 -13.89
N PRO A 156 -8.33 -28.12 -15.04
CA PRO A 156 -7.65 -29.33 -15.49
C PRO A 156 -6.26 -29.01 -16.08
N VAL A 157 -5.28 -28.83 -15.20
CA VAL A 157 -3.86 -28.60 -15.56
C VAL A 157 -3.01 -29.87 -15.48
N CYS A 158 -1.89 -29.90 -16.21
CA CYS A 158 -0.91 -30.97 -16.10
C CYS A 158 -0.45 -31.16 -14.64
N TRP A 159 -0.33 -32.41 -14.18
CA TRP A 159 0.05 -32.76 -12.81
C TRP A 159 1.33 -32.05 -12.34
N LYS A 160 2.37 -31.98 -13.20
CA LYS A 160 3.63 -31.32 -12.87
C LYS A 160 3.43 -29.83 -12.60
N THR A 161 2.71 -29.13 -13.48
CA THR A 161 2.42 -27.70 -13.36
C THR A 161 1.55 -27.42 -12.13
N ARG A 162 0.56 -28.28 -11.85
CA ARG A 162 -0.30 -28.20 -10.68
C ARG A 162 0.50 -28.24 -9.38
N VAL A 163 1.40 -29.22 -9.25
CA VAL A 163 2.24 -29.39 -8.06
C VAL A 163 3.17 -28.19 -7.90
N VAL A 164 3.86 -27.77 -8.97
CA VAL A 164 4.79 -26.63 -8.91
C VAL A 164 4.08 -25.34 -8.51
N LEU A 165 2.94 -25.01 -9.15
CA LEU A 165 2.21 -23.77 -8.84
C LEU A 165 1.53 -23.80 -7.48
N THR A 166 1.10 -24.97 -7.02
CA THR A 166 0.52 -25.12 -5.68
C THR A 166 1.59 -24.97 -4.60
N VAL A 167 2.77 -25.57 -4.79
CA VAL A 167 3.92 -25.38 -3.89
C VAL A 167 4.33 -23.91 -3.88
N TRP A 168 4.39 -23.25 -5.03
CA TRP A 168 4.67 -21.81 -5.10
C TRP A 168 3.63 -20.98 -4.33
N GLY A 169 2.34 -21.26 -4.51
CA GLY A 169 1.26 -20.61 -3.76
C GLY A 169 1.40 -20.79 -2.25
N VAL A 170 1.73 -22.01 -1.80
CA VAL A 170 1.95 -22.31 -0.37
C VAL A 170 3.16 -21.53 0.17
N VAL A 171 4.27 -21.48 -0.57
CA VAL A 171 5.46 -20.70 -0.19
C VAL A 171 5.10 -19.22 -0.04
N THR A 172 4.39 -18.64 -1.01
CA THR A 172 3.95 -17.23 -0.90
C THR A 172 3.03 -16.99 0.29
N LEU A 173 2.18 -17.96 0.63
CA LEU A 173 1.28 -17.90 1.79
C LEU A 173 2.07 -17.90 3.10
N ILE A 174 3.05 -18.81 3.24
CA ILE A 174 3.91 -18.90 4.43
C ILE A 174 4.73 -17.63 4.59
N CYS A 175 5.35 -17.14 3.51
CA CYS A 175 6.08 -15.87 3.53
C CYS A 175 5.17 -14.70 3.91
N GLY A 176 3.98 -14.61 3.33
CA GLY A 176 2.99 -13.58 3.65
C GLY A 176 2.54 -13.63 5.11
N ALA A 177 2.26 -14.82 5.64
CA ALA A 177 1.88 -15.03 7.03
C ALA A 177 3.02 -14.65 7.99
N PHE A 178 4.27 -14.96 7.64
CA PHE A 178 5.44 -14.56 8.43
C PHE A 178 5.61 -13.05 8.47
N ILE A 179 5.55 -12.37 7.31
CA ILE A 179 5.67 -10.91 7.23
C ILE A 179 4.53 -10.23 8.00
N PHE A 180 3.30 -10.71 7.83
CA PHE A 180 2.16 -10.21 8.58
C PHE A 180 2.37 -10.38 10.09
N GLY A 181 2.76 -11.58 10.53
CA GLY A 181 3.03 -11.87 11.95
C GLY A 181 4.14 -11.00 12.55
N GLN A 182 5.26 -10.83 11.83
CA GLN A 182 6.33 -9.92 12.24
C GLN A 182 5.81 -8.49 12.40
N SER A 183 5.10 -7.97 11.40
CA SER A 183 4.56 -6.62 11.46
C SER A 183 3.54 -6.42 12.57
N THR A 184 2.66 -7.40 12.80
CA THR A 184 1.70 -7.36 13.92
C THR A 184 2.44 -7.37 15.26
N THR A 185 3.48 -8.19 15.40
CA THR A 185 4.27 -8.26 16.63
C THR A 185 4.98 -6.92 16.90
N ILE A 186 5.56 -6.29 15.87
CA ILE A 186 6.20 -4.97 15.98
C ILE A 186 5.17 -3.91 16.40
N ALA A 187 3.97 -3.90 15.80
CA ALA A 187 2.91 -2.97 16.16
C ALA A 187 2.44 -3.16 17.61
N VAL A 188 2.30 -4.41 18.06
CA VAL A 188 1.94 -4.73 19.45
C VAL A 188 3.03 -4.30 20.43
N MET A 189 4.30 -4.55 20.11
CA MET A 189 5.42 -4.12 20.97
C MET A 189 5.48 -2.60 21.16
N GLN A 190 5.13 -1.84 20.12
CA GLN A 190 5.04 -0.38 20.18
C GLN A 190 3.86 0.10 21.04
N LEU A 191 2.70 -0.56 20.93
CA LEU A 191 1.53 -0.26 21.77
C LEU A 191 1.74 -0.57 23.25
N VAL A 192 2.54 -1.60 23.56
CA VAL A 192 2.86 -2.03 24.93
C VAL A 192 3.99 -1.17 25.55
N GLY A 193 4.56 -0.22 24.81
CA GLY A 193 5.58 0.70 25.32
C GLY A 193 6.92 0.03 25.62
N ARG A 194 7.17 -1.16 25.04
CA ARG A 194 8.46 -1.86 25.21
C ARG A 194 9.54 -1.41 24.22
N ILE A 195 9.22 -0.51 23.30
CA ILE A 195 10.15 0.19 22.39
C ILE A 195 9.53 1.51 21.95
#